data_AF-A0A6J6X824-F1
#
_entry.id   AF-A0A6J6X824-F1
#
_cell.length_a   1.000
_cell.length_b   1.000
_cell.length_c   1.000
_cell.angle_alpha   90.00
_cell.angle_beta   90.00
_cell.angle_gamma   90.00
#
_symmetry.space_group_name_H-M   'P 1'
#
loop_
_entity.id
_entity.type
_entity.pdbx_description
1 polymer ?
#
loop_
_entity_poly.entity_id
_entity_poly.type
_entity_poly.pdbx_seq_one_letter_code
_entity_poly.pdbx_strand_id
1 'polypeptide(L)'
;MLERRVLTPEIVAALKFQIARVRQLQRESDIGIGYLDKESRPCIRAASELYCGIVDEVEAIGYDIFNKRAKTSNARRARVAGAAYIQAIAARIR
;
A
#
# COMPACT_ATOMS: atom_id res chain seq x y z
N MET A 1 1.27 -14.14 -23.71
CA MET A 1 1.18 -12.66 -23.77
C MET A 1 2.09 -11.99 -22.73
N LEU A 2 1.91 -12.26 -21.43
CA LEU A 2 2.75 -11.68 -20.36
C LEU A 2 4.23 -12.10 -20.40
N GLU A 3 4.53 -13.32 -20.86
CA GLU A 3 5.91 -13.85 -20.97
C GLU A 3 6.82 -13.00 -21.87
N ARG A 4 6.23 -12.29 -22.86
CA ARG A 4 6.98 -11.38 -23.74
C ARG A 4 7.44 -10.11 -23.02
N ARG A 5 6.95 -9.84 -21.80
CA ARG A 5 7.29 -8.68 -20.97
C ARG A 5 7.11 -7.33 -21.68
N VAL A 6 6.13 -7.25 -22.56
CA VAL A 6 5.73 -6.03 -23.25
C VAL A 6 4.49 -5.48 -22.57
N LEU A 7 4.53 -4.21 -22.20
CA LEU A 7 3.39 -3.50 -21.63
C LEU A 7 2.40 -3.13 -22.75
N THR A 8 1.29 -3.86 -22.86
CA THR A 8 0.24 -3.59 -23.84
C THR A 8 -0.92 -2.79 -23.22
N PRO A 9 -1.80 -2.16 -24.03
CA PRO A 9 -2.98 -1.47 -23.53
C PRO A 9 -3.90 -2.34 -22.66
N GLU A 10 -4.05 -3.62 -22.99
CA GLU A 10 -4.88 -4.58 -22.24
C GLU A 10 -4.27 -4.89 -20.87
N ILE A 11 -2.94 -5.01 -20.79
CA ILE A 11 -2.23 -5.19 -19.52
C ILE A 11 -2.37 -3.93 -18.66
N VAL A 12 -2.24 -2.74 -19.25
CA VAL A 12 -2.47 -1.47 -18.53
C VAL A 12 -3.91 -1.39 -18.01
N ALA A 13 -4.90 -1.79 -18.81
CA ALA A 13 -6.30 -1.83 -18.39
C ALA A 13 -6.51 -2.81 -17.23
N ALA A 14 -5.92 -4.00 -17.31
CA ALA A 14 -5.97 -4.98 -16.23
C ALA A 14 -5.31 -4.46 -14.94
N LEU A 15 -4.17 -3.77 -15.05
CA LEU A 15 -3.50 -3.13 -13.91
C LEU A 15 -4.39 -2.06 -13.28
N LYS A 16 -4.96 -1.15 -14.07
CA LYS A 16 -5.90 -0.13 -13.58
C LYS A 16 -7.08 -0.74 -12.82
N PHE A 17 -7.66 -1.81 -13.37
CA PHE A 17 -8.74 -2.53 -12.71
C PHE A 17 -8.30 -3.10 -11.34
N GLN A 18 -7.15 -3.77 -11.28
CA GLN A 18 -6.64 -4.34 -10.02
C GLN A 18 -6.27 -3.25 -9.02
N ILE A 19 -5.73 -2.12 -9.46
CA ILE A 19 -5.42 -0.97 -8.59
C ILE A 19 -6.70 -0.41 -7.96
N ALA A 20 -7.76 -0.24 -8.75
CA ALA A 20 -9.06 0.17 -8.23
C ALA A 20 -9.59 -0.82 -7.17
N ARG A 21 -9.44 -2.13 -7.42
CA ARG A 21 -9.81 -3.18 -6.48
C ARG A 21 -8.98 -3.15 -5.20
N VAL A 22 -7.66 -2.92 -5.27
CA VAL A 22 -6.81 -2.77 -4.08
C VAL A 22 -7.30 -1.60 -3.22
N ARG A 23 -7.58 -0.45 -3.84
CA ARG A 23 -8.10 0.74 -3.13
C ARG A 23 -9.45 0.45 -2.47
N GLN A 24 -10.33 -0.31 -3.13
CA GLN A 24 -11.59 -0.74 -2.56
C GLN A 24 -11.39 -1.65 -1.35
N LEU A 25 -10.61 -2.73 -1.50
CA LEU A 25 -10.35 -3.69 -0.43
C LEU A 25 -9.64 -3.04 0.76
N GLN A 26 -8.75 -2.07 0.51
CA GLN A 26 -8.12 -1.30 1.58
C GLN A 26 -9.17 -0.55 2.42
N ARG A 27 -10.07 0.21 1.77
CA ARG A 27 -11.15 0.94 2.46
C ARG A 27 -12.06 0.00 3.26
N GLU A 28 -12.42 -1.14 2.69
CA GLU A 28 -13.25 -2.15 3.36
C GLU A 28 -12.53 -2.74 4.58
N SER A 29 -11.24 -3.07 4.45
CA SER A 29 -10.46 -3.70 5.52
C SER A 29 -9.99 -2.74 6.61
N ASP A 30 -9.86 -1.44 6.33
CA ASP A 30 -9.47 -0.42 7.32
C ASP A 30 -10.44 -0.35 8.51
N ILE A 31 -11.72 -0.68 8.31
CA ILE A 31 -12.71 -0.81 9.39
C ILE A 31 -12.28 -1.91 10.38
N GLY A 32 -11.77 -3.04 9.87
CA GLY A 32 -11.34 -4.18 10.65
C GLY A 32 -10.17 -3.88 11.59
N ILE A 33 -9.34 -2.89 11.27
CA ILE A 33 -8.23 -2.45 12.15
C ILE A 33 -8.77 -1.93 13.49
N GLY A 34 -9.99 -1.38 13.51
CA GLY A 34 -10.66 -0.94 14.73
C GLY A 34 -10.98 -2.08 15.70
N TYR A 35 -11.04 -3.33 15.23
CA TYR A 35 -11.37 -4.50 16.06
C TYR A 35 -10.14 -5.17 16.68
N LEU A 36 -8.93 -4.82 16.22
CA LEU A 36 -7.69 -5.37 16.77
C LEU A 36 -7.40 -4.81 18.17
N ASP A 37 -6.54 -5.50 18.91
CA ASP A 37 -5.96 -4.97 20.15
C ASP A 37 -5.30 -3.63 19.90
N LYS A 38 -5.48 -2.71 20.87
CA LYS A 38 -5.03 -1.31 20.74
C LYS A 38 -3.54 -1.21 20.41
N GLU A 39 -2.72 -2.11 20.96
CA GLU A 39 -1.27 -2.15 20.74
C GLU A 39 -0.90 -2.56 19.31
N SER A 40 -1.72 -3.38 18.65
CA SER A 40 -1.45 -3.88 17.29
C SER A 40 -1.92 -2.92 16.19
N ARG A 41 -2.92 -2.07 16.46
CA ARG A 41 -3.52 -1.16 15.45
C ARG A 41 -2.48 -0.29 14.73
N PRO A 42 -1.53 0.38 15.42
CA PRO A 42 -0.57 1.26 14.73
C PRO A 42 0.29 0.50 13.71
N CYS A 43 0.73 -0.71 14.05
CA CYS A 43 1.50 -1.58 13.17
C CYS A 43 0.69 -1.98 11.93
N ILE A 44 -0.55 -2.42 12.12
CA ILE A 44 -1.40 -2.86 11.01
C ILE A 44 -1.84 -1.68 10.12
N ARG A 45 -2.10 -0.48 10.68
CA ARG A 45 -2.33 0.72 9.85
C ARG A 45 -1.12 1.06 9.01
N ALA A 46 0.09 0.99 9.59
CA ALA A 46 1.32 1.24 8.86
C ALA A 46 1.50 0.24 7.71
N ALA A 47 1.23 -1.04 7.95
CA ALA A 47 1.25 -2.07 6.92
C ALA A 47 0.22 -1.78 5.82
N SER A 48 -1.05 -1.52 6.18
CA SER A 48 -2.12 -1.17 5.21
C SER A 48 -1.67 -0.04 4.29
N GLU A 49 -1.20 1.07 4.85
CA GLU A 49 -0.74 2.24 4.10
C GLU A 49 0.45 1.91 3.20
N LEU A 50 1.47 1.21 3.69
CA LEU A 50 2.67 0.91 2.91
C LEU A 50 2.43 -0.09 1.78
N TYR A 51 1.74 -1.19 2.06
CA TYR A 51 1.49 -2.23 1.06
C TYR A 51 0.47 -1.78 0.02
N CYS A 52 -0.65 -1.20 0.44
CA CYS A 52 -1.66 -0.73 -0.51
C CYS A 52 -1.15 0.46 -1.32
N GLY A 53 -0.28 1.30 -0.75
CA GLY A 53 0.34 2.43 -1.47
C GLY A 53 1.34 2.04 -2.57
N ILE A 54 1.71 0.76 -2.72
CA ILE A 54 2.56 0.31 -3.84
C ILE A 54 1.87 0.58 -5.19
N VAL A 55 0.54 0.54 -5.24
CA VAL A 55 -0.21 0.80 -6.47
C VAL A 55 -0.04 2.23 -6.98
N ASP A 56 0.14 3.20 -6.09
CA ASP A 56 0.42 4.59 -6.46
C ASP A 56 1.79 4.69 -7.15
N GLU A 57 2.76 3.90 -6.68
CA GLU A 57 4.09 3.84 -7.27
C GLU A 57 4.08 3.11 -8.62
N VAL A 58 3.18 2.14 -8.82
CA VAL A 58 2.93 1.50 -10.13
C VAL A 58 2.35 2.51 -11.12
N GLU A 59 1.41 3.35 -10.70
CA GLU A 59 0.89 4.45 -11.53
C GLU A 59 2.00 5.48 -11.84
N ALA A 60 2.83 5.84 -10.85
CA ALA A 60 3.91 6.82 -11.02
C ALA A 60 5.00 6.40 -12.00
N ILE A 61 5.29 5.09 -12.10
CA ILE A 61 6.22 4.57 -13.12
C ILE A 61 5.58 4.37 -14.50
N GLY A 62 4.32 4.78 -14.69
CA GLY A 62 3.59 4.61 -15.93
C GLY A 62 3.21 3.14 -16.21
N TYR A 63 2.96 2.35 -15.16
CA TYR A 63 2.63 0.92 -15.24
C TYR A 63 3.76 0.03 -15.81
N ASP A 64 4.99 0.54 -15.93
CA ASP A 64 6.16 -0.17 -16.47
C ASP A 64 6.73 -1.20 -15.48
N ILE A 65 5.91 -2.20 -15.14
CA ILE A 65 6.20 -3.25 -14.17
C ILE A 65 7.23 -4.28 -14.66
N PHE A 66 7.52 -4.30 -15.96
CA PHE A 66 8.48 -5.23 -16.55
C PHE A 66 9.91 -4.72 -16.47
N ASN A 67 10.14 -3.41 -16.55
CA ASN A 67 11.47 -2.81 -16.54
C ASN A 67 11.78 -2.06 -15.24
N LYS A 68 10.76 -1.71 -14.45
CA LYS A 68 10.91 -0.99 -13.19
C LYS A 68 10.27 -1.75 -12.04
N ARG A 69 10.86 -1.59 -10.85
CA ARG A 69 10.28 -2.08 -9.60
C ARG A 69 9.64 -0.92 -8.85
N ALA A 70 8.32 -0.91 -8.76
CA ALA A 70 7.58 0.02 -7.91
C ALA A 70 7.95 -0.19 -6.44
N LYS A 71 8.32 0.89 -5.75
CA LYS A 71 8.71 0.89 -4.34
C LYS A 71 8.18 2.16 -3.70
N THR A 72 7.51 2.04 -2.55
CA THR A 72 7.09 3.21 -1.78
C THR A 72 8.29 4.11 -1.45
N SER A 73 8.15 5.42 -1.66
CA SER A 73 9.23 6.38 -1.38
C SER A 73 9.73 6.30 0.07
N ASN A 74 11.01 6.63 0.30
CA ASN A 74 11.57 6.66 1.65
C ASN A 74 10.87 7.70 2.55
N ALA A 75 10.43 8.82 1.97
CA ALA A 75 9.64 9.83 2.68
C ALA A 75 8.30 9.26 3.18
N ARG A 76 7.58 8.51 2.33
CA ARG A 76 6.32 7.85 2.72
C ARG A 76 6.56 6.84 3.86
N ARG A 77 7.63 6.03 3.76
CA ARG A 77 8.02 5.09 4.82
C ARG A 77 8.34 5.78 6.13
N ALA A 78 9.14 6.84 6.10
CA ALA A 78 9.52 7.59 7.28
C ALA A 78 8.30 8.23 7.97
N ARG A 79 7.40 8.84 7.21
CA ARG A 79 6.14 9.41 7.73
C ARG A 79 5.29 8.37 8.43
N VAL A 80 5.08 7.22 7.80
CA VAL A 80 4.24 6.15 8.34
C VAL A 80 4.87 5.52 9.59
N ALA A 81 6.17 5.23 9.53
CA ALA A 81 6.91 4.67 10.67
C ALA A 81 6.92 5.63 11.87
N GLY A 82 7.16 6.92 11.65
CA GLY A 82 7.15 7.94 12.70
C GLY A 82 5.78 8.06 13.38
N ALA A 83 4.70 8.11 12.59
CA ALA A 83 3.34 8.15 13.14
C ALA A 83 2.99 6.88 13.94
N ALA A 84 3.32 5.70 13.42
CA ALA A 84 3.07 4.44 14.10
C ALA A 84 3.87 4.31 15.41
N TYR A 85 5.12 4.77 15.43
CA TYR A 85 5.98 4.75 16.62
C TYR A 85 5.40 5.62 17.75
N ILE A 86 5.00 6.85 17.46
CA ILE A 86 4.37 7.75 18.44
C ILE A 86 3.10 7.12 19.00
N GLN A 87 2.23 6.57 18.13
CA GLN A 87 0.99 5.92 18.56
C GLN A 87 1.25 4.68 19.43
N ALA A 88 2.26 3.88 19.08
CA ALA A 88 2.62 2.67 19.81
C ALA A 88 3.17 2.97 21.21
N ILE A 89 3.91 4.06 21.39
CA ILE A 89 4.36 4.53 22.71
C ILE A 89 3.17 5.02 23.53
N ALA A 90 2.32 5.88 22.95
CA ALA A 90 1.16 6.43 23.66
C ALA A 90 0.17 5.33 24.10
N ALA A 91 0.06 4.24 23.34
CA ALA A 91 -0.79 3.09 23.67
C ALA A 91 -0.26 2.25 24.85
N ARG A 92 1.05 2.29 25.13
CA ARG A 92 1.69 1.52 26.21
C ARG A 92 1.77 2.25 27.55
N ILE A 93 1.71 3.58 27.52
CA ILE A 93 1.82 4.43 28.71
C ILE A 93 0.45 4.66 29.38
N ARG A 94 -0.65 4.33 28.68
CA ARG A 94 -2.03 4.43 29.19
C ARG A 94 -2.51 3.08 29.69
#